data_AF-A0A6I8LKD9-F1
#
_entry.id   AF-A0A6I8LKD9-F1
#
_cell.length_a   1.000
_cell.length_b   1.000
_cell.length_c   1.000
_cell.angle_alpha   90.00
_cell.angle_beta   90.00
_cell.angle_gamma   90.00
#
_symmetry.space_group_name_H-M   'P 1'
#
loop_
_entity.id
_entity.type
_entity.pdbx_description
1 polymer ?
#
loop_
_entity_poly.entity_id
_entity_poly.type
_entity_poly.pdbx_seq_one_letter_code
_entity_poly.pdbx_strand_id
1 'polypeptide(L)'
;MKIFVWLAAVLATAAAGWSGFTWWQAAHDDGVARAVVREDALGAGRAAVAGLTTLDYRQAAPGYQRWLDLSGGALHDELAADRQGSLDRIAQAKTVTTGKVTDAAVTEVDTGAGTAKLIASVELVVAPDGGDAVTKRNRFQADLTRGPDGWRVTGLGQVPTGEAP
;
A
#
# COMPACT_ATOMS: atom_id res chain seq x y z
N MET A 1 44.43 44.19 2.43
CA MET A 1 43.32 44.15 3.42
C MET A 1 41.93 44.33 2.79
N LYS A 2 41.69 45.36 1.97
CA LYS A 2 40.36 45.63 1.36
C LYS A 2 39.80 44.50 0.48
N ILE A 3 40.63 43.86 -0.35
CA ILE A 3 40.20 42.76 -1.25
C ILE A 3 39.61 41.56 -0.50
N PHE A 4 40.19 41.21 0.66
CA PHE A 4 39.67 40.13 1.51
C PHE A 4 38.30 40.47 2.12
N VAL A 5 38.07 41.74 2.47
CA VAL A 5 36.77 42.21 2.99
C VAL A 5 35.68 42.12 1.93
N TRP A 6 35.98 42.50 0.68
CA TRP A 6 35.03 42.38 -0.44
C TRP A 6 34.73 40.93 -0.79
N LEU A 7 35.74 40.05 -0.81
CA LEU A 7 35.56 38.60 -1.02
C LEU A 7 34.69 37.96 0.07
N ALA A 8 34.97 38.28 1.34
CA ALA A 8 34.17 37.79 2.46
C ALA A 8 32.72 38.28 2.38
N ALA A 9 32.49 39.54 1.98
CA ALA A 9 31.15 40.09 1.82
C ALA A 9 30.35 39.41 0.70
N VAL A 10 30.98 39.11 -0.45
CA VAL A 10 30.33 38.41 -1.57
C VAL A 10 30.00 36.96 -1.22
N LEU A 11 30.90 36.26 -0.51
CA LEU A 11 30.62 34.90 -0.06
C LEU A 11 29.48 34.87 0.97
N ALA A 12 29.43 35.85 1.88
CA ALA A 12 28.36 35.96 2.86
C ALA A 12 26.99 36.22 2.22
N THR A 13 26.91 37.09 1.20
CA THR A 13 25.63 37.35 0.49
C THR A 13 25.19 36.17 -0.36
N ALA A 14 26.12 35.46 -1.02
CA ALA A 14 25.81 34.23 -1.76
C ALA A 14 25.30 33.13 -0.82
N ALA A 15 25.95 32.93 0.33
CA ALA A 15 25.51 31.96 1.32
C ALA A 15 24.15 32.31 1.95
N ALA A 16 23.90 33.60 2.23
CA ALA A 16 22.62 34.06 2.74
C ALA A 16 21.49 33.92 1.71
N GLY A 17 21.77 34.24 0.43
CA GLY A 17 20.82 34.04 -0.67
C GLY A 17 20.49 32.57 -0.89
N TRP A 18 21.51 31.69 -0.87
CA TRP A 18 21.31 30.25 -0.97
C TRP A 18 20.49 29.71 0.22
N SER A 19 20.85 30.09 1.44
CA SER A 19 20.14 29.65 2.65
C SER A 19 18.70 30.17 2.71
N GLY A 20 18.46 31.41 2.25
CA GLY A 20 17.12 31.96 2.13
C GLY A 20 16.29 31.24 1.08
N PHE A 21 16.89 30.88 -0.05
CA PHE A 21 16.23 30.12 -1.12
C PHE A 21 15.90 28.69 -0.69
N THR A 22 16.83 27.99 -0.02
CA THR A 22 16.58 26.64 0.50
C THR A 22 15.53 26.64 1.59
N TRP A 23 15.52 27.65 2.47
CA TRP A 23 14.47 27.82 3.47
C TRP A 23 13.11 28.12 2.84
N TRP A 24 13.07 28.98 1.82
CA TRP A 24 11.82 29.28 1.11
C TRP A 24 11.26 28.06 0.39
N GLN A 25 12.11 27.24 -0.26
CA GLN A 25 11.70 25.96 -0.83
C GLN A 25 11.18 24.98 0.23
N ALA A 26 11.88 24.85 1.36
CA ALA A 26 11.45 23.96 2.44
C ALA A 26 10.16 24.43 3.12
N ALA A 27 9.95 25.74 3.25
CA ALA A 27 8.73 26.32 3.81
C ALA A 27 7.52 26.20 2.86
N HIS A 28 7.76 26.01 1.56
CA HIS A 28 6.74 25.72 0.55
C HIS A 28 6.69 24.23 0.17
N ASP A 29 7.41 23.36 0.89
CA ASP A 29 7.29 21.91 0.71
C ASP A 29 6.02 21.42 1.43
N ASP A 30 5.11 20.79 0.67
CA ASP A 30 3.84 20.24 1.15
C ASP A 30 4.02 18.97 2.01
N GLY A 31 5.10 18.89 2.79
CA GLY A 31 5.48 17.72 3.59
C GLY A 31 4.38 17.27 4.56
N VAL A 32 3.63 18.20 5.15
CA VAL A 32 2.50 17.89 6.03
C VAL A 32 1.35 17.25 5.24
N ALA A 33 1.01 17.78 4.07
CA ALA A 33 -0.05 17.22 3.23
C ALA A 33 0.34 15.83 2.70
N ARG A 34 1.60 15.64 2.28
CA ARG A 34 2.14 14.32 1.91
C ARG A 34 2.07 13.33 3.07
N ALA A 35 2.43 13.75 4.29
CA ALA A 35 2.37 12.89 5.47
C ALA A 35 0.93 12.43 5.75
N VAL A 36 -0.06 13.33 5.68
CA VAL A 36 -1.48 12.96 5.85
C VAL A 36 -1.93 11.96 4.79
N VAL A 37 -1.65 12.22 3.52
CA VAL A 37 -2.02 11.30 2.43
C VAL A 37 -1.34 9.94 2.57
N ARG A 38 -0.09 9.92 3.04
CA ARG A 38 0.66 8.69 3.34
C ARG A 38 0.01 7.88 4.46
N GLU A 39 -0.36 8.52 5.56
CA GLU A 39 -1.00 7.82 6.69
C GLU A 39 -2.41 7.33 6.33
N ASP A 40 -3.17 8.11 5.55
CA ASP A 40 -4.45 7.65 4.98
C ASP A 40 -4.26 6.39 4.12
N ALA A 41 -3.27 6.42 3.22
CA ALA A 41 -2.96 5.30 2.33
C ALA A 41 -2.49 4.08 3.13
N LEU A 42 -1.70 4.28 4.19
CA LEU A 42 -1.25 3.23 5.08
C LEU A 42 -2.42 2.55 5.79
N GLY A 43 -3.33 3.34 6.37
CA GLY A 43 -4.51 2.82 7.07
C GLY A 43 -5.43 2.05 6.12
N ALA A 44 -5.78 2.65 4.98
CA ALA A 44 -6.65 2.01 4.00
C ALA A 44 -6.00 0.78 3.36
N GLY A 45 -4.73 0.86 2.98
CA GLY A 45 -4.00 -0.24 2.38
C GLY A 45 -3.82 -1.42 3.35
N ARG A 46 -3.57 -1.16 4.63
CA ARG A 46 -3.52 -2.21 5.66
C ARG A 46 -4.86 -2.96 5.75
N ALA A 47 -5.98 -2.23 5.79
CA ALA A 47 -7.31 -2.84 5.84
C ALA A 47 -7.62 -3.62 4.55
N ALA A 48 -7.28 -3.05 3.39
CA ALA A 48 -7.52 -3.68 2.10
C ALA A 48 -6.72 -4.96 1.91
N VAL A 49 -5.42 -4.97 2.27
CA VAL A 49 -4.59 -6.18 2.22
C VAL A 49 -5.13 -7.27 3.14
N ALA A 50 -5.55 -6.92 4.36
CA ALA A 50 -6.18 -7.89 5.27
C ALA A 50 -7.47 -8.48 4.68
N GLY A 51 -8.31 -7.64 4.06
CA GLY A 51 -9.55 -8.05 3.39
C GLY A 51 -9.32 -8.95 2.17
N LEU A 52 -8.41 -8.55 1.28
CA LEU A 52 -8.06 -9.30 0.06
C LEU A 52 -7.36 -10.64 0.35
N THR A 53 -6.77 -10.79 1.53
CA THR A 53 -6.15 -12.04 1.98
C THR A 53 -7.05 -12.86 2.90
N THR A 54 -8.31 -12.48 3.07
CA THR A 54 -9.30 -13.18 3.91
C THR A 54 -10.49 -13.65 3.08
N LEU A 55 -10.83 -14.93 3.20
CA LEU A 55 -12.00 -15.50 2.55
C LEU A 55 -12.51 -16.73 3.29
N ASP A 56 -13.82 -16.83 3.44
CA ASP A 56 -14.52 -18.01 3.97
C ASP A 56 -15.40 -18.59 2.87
N TYR A 57 -15.16 -19.83 2.47
CA TYR A 57 -15.95 -20.49 1.42
C TYR A 57 -17.45 -20.58 1.73
N ARG A 58 -17.83 -20.62 3.02
CA ARG A 58 -19.25 -20.63 3.45
C ARG A 58 -19.93 -19.29 3.21
N GLN A 59 -19.13 -18.23 3.06
CA GLN A 59 -19.54 -16.87 2.79
C GLN A 59 -18.86 -16.35 1.51
N ALA A 60 -18.70 -17.22 0.51
CA ALA A 60 -17.98 -16.92 -0.72
C ALA A 60 -18.52 -15.67 -1.42
N ALA A 61 -19.84 -15.57 -1.64
CA ALA A 61 -20.45 -14.44 -2.35
C ALA A 61 -20.19 -13.07 -1.68
N PRO A 62 -20.50 -12.86 -0.38
CA PRO A 62 -20.19 -11.60 0.28
C PRO A 62 -18.68 -11.37 0.45
N GLY A 63 -17.89 -12.44 0.67
CA GLY A 63 -16.43 -12.33 0.73
C GLY A 63 -15.82 -11.83 -0.57
N TYR A 64 -16.26 -12.39 -1.69
CA TYR A 64 -15.84 -11.99 -3.03
C TYR A 64 -16.30 -10.58 -3.40
N GLN A 65 -17.50 -10.18 -2.97
CA GLN A 65 -17.94 -8.80 -3.14
C GLN A 65 -17.01 -7.82 -2.42
N ARG A 66 -16.60 -8.13 -1.18
CA ARG A 66 -15.61 -7.30 -0.48
C ARG A 66 -14.28 -7.20 -1.24
N TRP A 67 -13.84 -8.26 -1.91
CA TRP A 67 -12.64 -8.20 -2.75
C TRP A 67 -12.81 -7.24 -3.93
N LEU A 68 -13.98 -7.22 -4.57
CA LEU A 68 -14.32 -6.26 -5.62
C LEU A 68 -14.35 -4.83 -5.08
N ASP A 69 -14.93 -4.62 -3.90
CA ASP A 69 -15.08 -3.28 -3.31
C ASP A 69 -13.71 -2.69 -2.91
N LEU A 70 -12.78 -3.54 -2.48
CA LEU A 70 -11.41 -3.17 -2.10
C LEU A 70 -10.47 -3.02 -3.29
N SER A 71 -10.83 -3.56 -4.46
CA SER A 71 -10.01 -3.52 -5.67
C SER A 71 -10.43 -2.39 -6.60
N GLY A 72 -9.48 -1.89 -7.38
CA GLY A 72 -9.71 -0.93 -8.46
C GLY A 72 -8.87 -1.29 -9.68
N GLY A 73 -9.09 -0.57 -10.79
CA GLY A 73 -8.32 -0.73 -12.02
C GLY A 73 -8.22 -2.18 -12.48
N ALA A 74 -7.04 -2.59 -12.95
CA ALA A 74 -6.81 -3.92 -13.52
C ALA A 74 -7.14 -5.07 -12.56
N LEU A 75 -6.83 -4.93 -11.26
CA LEU A 75 -7.16 -5.96 -10.27
C LEU A 75 -8.68 -6.16 -10.14
N HIS A 76 -9.45 -5.07 -10.16
CA HIS A 76 -10.92 -5.16 -10.13
C HIS A 76 -11.45 -5.82 -11.39
N ASP A 77 -10.94 -5.43 -12.56
CA ASP A 77 -11.38 -5.97 -13.85
C ASP A 77 -11.10 -7.48 -13.94
N GLU A 78 -9.94 -7.94 -13.46
CA GLU A 78 -9.58 -9.36 -13.40
C GLU A 78 -10.53 -10.15 -12.49
N LEU A 79 -10.85 -9.61 -11.31
CA LEU A 79 -11.80 -10.22 -10.39
C LEU A 79 -13.24 -10.19 -10.96
N ALA A 80 -13.63 -9.13 -11.67
CA ALA A 80 -14.98 -9.01 -12.20
C ALA A 80 -15.22 -9.93 -13.42
N ALA A 81 -14.17 -10.30 -14.15
CA ALA A 81 -14.27 -10.99 -15.44
C ALA A 81 -14.98 -12.35 -15.38
N ASP A 82 -14.72 -13.17 -14.35
CA ASP A 82 -15.36 -14.48 -14.15
C ASP A 82 -15.78 -14.69 -12.69
N ARG A 83 -16.78 -13.91 -12.26
CA ARG A 83 -17.31 -13.98 -10.90
C ARG A 83 -17.85 -15.38 -10.57
N GLN A 84 -18.66 -15.96 -11.44
CA GLN A 84 -19.34 -17.22 -11.13
C GLN A 84 -18.34 -18.38 -11.04
N GLY A 85 -17.43 -18.52 -12.01
CA GLY A 85 -16.41 -19.57 -11.97
C GLY A 85 -15.45 -19.39 -10.78
N SER A 86 -15.19 -18.15 -10.36
CA SER A 86 -14.43 -17.89 -9.13
C SER A 86 -15.18 -18.34 -7.87
N LEU A 87 -16.48 -18.02 -7.75
CA LEU A 87 -17.30 -18.46 -6.61
C LEU A 87 -17.41 -19.98 -6.54
N ASP A 88 -17.58 -20.65 -7.67
CA ASP A 88 -17.65 -22.12 -7.72
C ASP A 88 -16.34 -22.76 -7.27
N ARG A 89 -15.18 -22.24 -7.72
CA ARG A 89 -13.85 -22.68 -7.25
C ARG A 89 -13.65 -22.46 -5.76
N ILE A 90 -14.09 -21.31 -5.23
CA ILE A 90 -14.03 -21.02 -3.79
C ILE A 90 -14.86 -22.03 -3.01
N ALA A 91 -16.09 -22.30 -3.46
CA ALA A 91 -16.98 -23.27 -2.81
C ALA A 91 -16.42 -24.69 -2.84
N GLN A 92 -15.76 -25.08 -3.93
CA GLN A 92 -15.10 -26.38 -4.08
C GLN A 92 -13.84 -26.51 -3.22
N ALA A 93 -13.06 -25.44 -3.07
CA ALA A 93 -11.84 -25.43 -2.28
C ALA A 93 -12.08 -25.67 -0.78
N LYS A 94 -13.31 -25.40 -0.30
CA LYS A 94 -13.74 -25.64 1.10
C LYS A 94 -12.72 -25.20 2.15
N THR A 95 -12.14 -24.02 1.93
CA THR A 95 -11.07 -23.50 2.77
C THR A 95 -11.47 -22.15 3.35
N VAL A 96 -11.12 -21.93 4.61
CA VAL A 96 -11.19 -20.63 5.27
C VAL A 96 -9.78 -20.08 5.38
N THR A 97 -9.54 -18.92 4.79
CA THR A 97 -8.28 -18.19 4.91
C THR A 97 -8.53 -16.91 5.69
N THR A 98 -7.71 -16.66 6.70
CA THR A 98 -7.73 -15.41 7.47
C THR A 98 -6.38 -14.73 7.36
N GLY A 99 -6.37 -13.50 6.84
CA GLY A 99 -5.19 -12.68 6.73
C GLY A 99 -5.13 -11.60 7.80
N LYS A 100 -4.05 -11.60 8.58
CA LYS A 100 -3.76 -10.59 9.60
C LYS A 100 -2.49 -9.84 9.24
N VAL A 101 -2.60 -8.55 8.94
CA VAL A 101 -1.44 -7.69 8.70
C VAL A 101 -0.71 -7.43 10.02
N THR A 102 0.47 -8.01 10.18
CA THR A 102 1.32 -7.87 11.35
C THR A 102 2.11 -6.57 11.31
N ASP A 103 2.56 -6.17 10.12
CA ASP A 103 3.27 -4.91 9.88
C ASP A 103 3.01 -4.38 8.47
N ALA A 104 3.05 -3.08 8.29
CA ALA A 104 2.90 -2.45 6.97
C ALA A 104 3.56 -1.07 6.92
N ALA A 105 4.07 -0.71 5.74
CA ALA A 105 4.67 0.59 5.49
C ALA A 105 4.38 1.05 4.06
N VAL A 106 4.09 2.35 3.90
CA VAL A 106 4.04 3.00 2.59
C VAL A 106 5.46 3.30 2.14
N THR A 107 5.85 2.73 1.00
CA THR A 107 7.17 2.89 0.37
C THR A 107 7.20 4.07 -0.61
N GLU A 108 6.06 4.40 -1.19
CA GLU A 108 5.93 5.50 -2.14
C GLU A 108 4.54 6.13 -2.04
N VAL A 109 4.46 7.45 -2.19
CA VAL A 109 3.20 8.18 -2.30
C VAL A 109 3.36 9.31 -3.30
N ASP A 110 2.45 9.38 -4.26
CA ASP A 110 2.30 10.49 -5.19
C ASP A 110 0.96 11.17 -4.91
N THR A 111 1.03 12.33 -4.26
CA THR A 111 -0.15 13.13 -3.92
C THR A 111 -0.82 13.75 -5.15
N GLY A 112 -0.06 14.01 -6.22
CA GLY A 112 -0.57 14.60 -7.45
C GLY A 112 -1.32 13.58 -8.31
N ALA A 113 -0.75 12.38 -8.46
CA ALA A 113 -1.40 11.27 -9.16
C ALA A 113 -2.42 10.52 -8.30
N GLY A 114 -2.43 10.73 -6.98
CA GLY A 114 -3.29 10.02 -6.05
C GLY A 114 -2.95 8.53 -5.96
N THR A 115 -1.67 8.18 -6.01
CA THR A 115 -1.20 6.80 -5.95
C THR A 115 -0.29 6.55 -4.75
N ALA A 116 -0.23 5.31 -4.29
CA ALA A 116 0.68 4.90 -3.24
C ALA A 116 1.13 3.45 -3.44
N LYS A 117 2.31 3.11 -2.92
CA LYS A 117 2.81 1.74 -2.83
C LYS A 117 3.03 1.37 -1.39
N LEU A 118 2.59 0.19 -1.01
CA LEU A 118 2.66 -0.32 0.35
C LEU A 118 3.27 -1.71 0.36
N ILE A 119 4.12 -1.99 1.34
CA ILE A 119 4.54 -3.33 1.69
C ILE A 119 3.86 -3.76 2.98
N ALA A 120 3.45 -5.01 3.08
CA ALA A 120 2.80 -5.58 4.27
C ALA A 120 3.34 -6.97 4.58
N SER A 121 3.62 -7.22 5.86
CA SER A 121 3.79 -8.57 6.40
C SER A 121 2.44 -9.08 6.89
N VAL A 122 2.05 -10.26 6.43
CA VAL A 122 0.74 -10.84 6.69
C VAL A 122 0.92 -12.26 7.24
N GLU A 123 0.30 -12.50 8.38
CA GLU A 123 0.10 -13.85 8.90
C GLU A 123 -1.19 -14.41 8.30
N LEU A 124 -1.06 -15.52 7.59
CA LEU A 124 -2.16 -16.22 6.94
C LEU A 124 -2.45 -17.50 7.73
N VAL A 125 -3.68 -17.64 8.21
CA VAL A 125 -4.18 -18.90 8.76
C VAL A 125 -5.10 -19.52 7.73
N VAL A 126 -4.71 -20.70 7.23
CA VAL A 126 -5.45 -21.45 6.21
C VAL A 126 -6.00 -22.71 6.85
N ALA A 127 -7.32 -22.84 6.88
CA ALA A 127 -8.03 -23.95 7.50
C ALA A 127 -8.92 -24.64 6.45
N PRO A 128 -8.54 -25.82 5.93
CA PRO A 128 -9.41 -26.63 5.09
C PRO A 128 -10.54 -27.28 5.92
N ASP A 129 -11.67 -27.57 5.29
CA ASP A 129 -12.80 -28.27 5.92
C ASP A 129 -12.39 -29.67 6.41
N GLY A 130 -12.49 -29.91 7.72
CA GLY A 130 -12.13 -31.17 8.37
C GLY A 130 -10.62 -31.45 8.52
N GLY A 131 -9.74 -30.48 8.23
CA GLY A 131 -8.29 -30.60 8.41
C GLY A 131 -7.70 -29.58 9.38
N ASP A 132 -6.41 -29.75 9.67
CA ASP A 132 -5.69 -28.86 10.59
C ASP A 132 -5.37 -27.50 9.94
N ALA A 133 -5.49 -26.43 10.71
CA ALA A 133 -5.13 -25.10 10.28
C ALA A 133 -3.61 -24.93 10.21
N VAL A 134 -3.13 -24.35 9.11
CA VAL A 134 -1.71 -24.03 8.91
C VAL A 134 -1.51 -22.52 8.93
N THR A 135 -0.53 -22.07 9.70
CA THR A 135 -0.14 -20.66 9.76
C THR A 135 1.09 -20.42 8.89
N LYS A 136 1.04 -19.41 8.02
CA LYS A 136 2.15 -18.97 7.16
C LYS A 136 2.37 -17.48 7.30
N ARG A 137 3.59 -17.02 7.03
CA ARG A 137 3.93 -15.59 7.01
C ARG A 137 4.37 -15.21 5.61
N ASN A 138 3.63 -14.31 4.99
CA ASN A 138 3.89 -13.85 3.64
C ASN A 138 4.13 -12.34 3.67
N ARG A 139 4.89 -11.85 2.70
CA ARG A 139 5.01 -10.42 2.43
C ARG A 139 4.27 -10.10 1.15
N PHE A 140 3.57 -8.97 1.14
CA PHE A 140 2.82 -8.49 -0.01
C PHE A 140 3.26 -7.07 -0.35
N GLN A 141 3.28 -6.77 -1.64
CA GLN A 141 3.27 -5.41 -2.15
C GLN A 141 1.88 -5.11 -2.68
N ALA A 142 1.33 -3.97 -2.30
CA ALA A 142 0.06 -3.45 -2.78
C ALA A 142 0.29 -2.10 -3.47
N ASP A 143 -0.21 -1.99 -4.69
CA ASP A 143 -0.35 -0.72 -5.41
C ASP A 143 -1.75 -0.16 -5.14
N LEU A 144 -1.82 1.12 -4.81
CA LEU A 144 -3.06 1.80 -4.41
C LEU A 144 -3.32 3.02 -5.29
N THR A 145 -4.61 3.26 -5.56
CA THR A 145 -5.09 4.48 -6.20
C THR A 145 -6.22 5.08 -5.37
N ARG A 146 -6.19 6.40 -5.17
CA ARG A 146 -7.20 7.18 -4.48
C ARG A 146 -8.32 7.50 -5.47
N GLY A 147 -9.51 6.95 -5.21
CA GLY A 147 -10.74 7.29 -5.91
C GLY A 147 -11.65 8.19 -5.07
N PRO A 148 -12.85 8.53 -5.59
CA PRO A 148 -13.82 9.37 -4.87
C PRO A 148 -14.29 8.75 -3.55
N ASP A 149 -14.37 7.41 -3.48
CA ASP A 149 -14.82 6.68 -2.28
C ASP A 149 -13.66 6.26 -1.36
N GLY A 150 -12.43 6.70 -1.65
CA GLY A 150 -11.22 6.34 -0.91
C GLY A 150 -10.23 5.51 -1.71
N TRP A 151 -9.26 4.94 -1.01
CA TRP A 151 -8.18 4.15 -1.60
C TRP A 151 -8.66 2.75 -1.99
N ARG A 152 -8.25 2.30 -3.17
CA ARG A 152 -8.46 0.94 -3.68
C ARG A 152 -7.13 0.32 -4.09
N VAL A 153 -7.02 -1.01 -3.95
CA VAL A 153 -5.84 -1.76 -4.38
C VAL A 153 -5.97 -2.07 -5.86
N THR A 154 -5.02 -1.61 -6.66
CA THR A 154 -4.98 -1.82 -8.11
C THR A 154 -4.04 -2.94 -8.54
N GLY A 155 -3.19 -3.39 -7.62
CA GLY A 155 -2.34 -4.57 -7.78
C GLY A 155 -1.94 -5.12 -6.42
N LEU A 156 -1.94 -6.45 -6.27
CA LEU A 156 -1.49 -7.13 -5.07
C LEU A 156 -0.61 -8.32 -5.46
N GLY A 157 0.66 -8.27 -5.06
CA GLY A 157 1.64 -9.31 -5.38
C GLY A 157 2.34 -9.82 -4.13
N GLN A 158 2.70 -11.11 -4.11
CA GLN A 158 3.58 -11.64 -3.08
C GLN A 158 5.02 -11.20 -3.33
N VAL A 159 5.67 -10.69 -2.29
CA VAL A 159 7.10 -10.43 -2.29
C VAL A 159 7.78 -11.70 -1.76
N PRO A 160 8.68 -12.33 -2.53
CA PRO A 160 9.38 -13.53 -2.10
C PRO A 160 10.07 -13.31 -0.75
N THR A 161 9.72 -14.13 0.24
CA THR A 161 10.53 -14.30 1.43
C THR A 161 11.62 -15.28 1.06
N GLY A 162 12.84 -14.79 0.83
CA GLY A 162 13.96 -15.67 0.49
C GLY A 162 14.17 -16.73 1.56
N GLU A 163 13.65 -17.93 1.33
CA GLU A 163 14.23 -19.16 1.87
C GLU A 163 15.30 -19.56 0.86
N ALA A 164 16.56 -19.49 1.30
CA ALA A 164 17.63 -20.16 0.57
C ALA A 164 17.29 -21.66 0.47
N PRO A 165 17.58 -22.31 -0.67
CA PRO A 165 17.33 -23.74 -0.87
C PRO A 165 18.09 -24.61 0.14
#